data_AF-A0A352HQG8-F1
#
_entry.id   AF-A0A352HQG8-F1
#
_cell.length_a   1.000
_cell.length_b   1.000
_cell.length_c   1.000
_cell.angle_alpha   90.00
_cell.angle_beta   90.00
_cell.angle_gamma   90.00
#
_symmetry.space_group_name_H-M   'P 1'
#
loop_
_entity.id
_entity.type
_entity.pdbx_description
1 polymer ?
#
loop_
_entity_poly.entity_id
_entity_poly.type
_entity_poly.pdbx_seq_one_letter_code
_entity_poly.pdbx_strand_id
1 'polypeptide(L)'
;MTYILTFVYDGKVYVWKGNITGLCTTKEQWENAAEGVLLSIIDAEGLPRNGRYKYVCLIDPEKGELVWSAEFYTPISKKVD
;
A
#
# COMPACT_ATOMS: atom_id res chain seq x y z
N MET A 1 6.19 7.47 -11.69
CA MET A 1 5.39 6.47 -12.42
C MET A 1 4.06 6.34 -11.70
N THR A 2 2.96 6.16 -12.43
CA THR A 2 1.64 6.01 -11.81
C THR A 2 1.51 4.59 -11.27
N TYR A 3 0.96 4.42 -10.06
CA TYR A 3 0.64 3.13 -9.47
C TYR A 3 -0.78 3.14 -8.93
N ILE A 4 -1.32 1.93 -8.74
CA ILE A 4 -2.59 1.70 -8.07
C ILE A 4 -2.33 0.91 -6.81
N LEU A 5 -2.79 1.40 -5.66
CA LEU A 5 -2.86 0.62 -4.42
C LEU A 5 -4.32 0.22 -4.19
N THR A 6 -4.58 -1.06 -3.98
CA THR A 6 -5.90 -1.56 -3.58
C THR A 6 -5.81 -2.31 -2.26
N PHE A 7 -6.83 -2.21 -1.42
CA PHE A 7 -6.95 -3.04 -0.22
C PHE A 7 -8.41 -3.17 0.24
N VAL A 8 -8.64 -4.10 1.18
CA VAL A 8 -9.94 -4.31 1.81
C VAL A 8 -9.83 -4.09 3.31
N TYR A 9 -10.78 -3.32 3.86
CA TYR A 9 -10.94 -3.12 5.29
C TYR A 9 -12.44 -3.14 5.64
N ASP A 10 -12.81 -3.94 6.65
CA ASP A 10 -14.20 -4.14 7.09
C ASP A 10 -15.22 -4.39 5.94
N GLY A 11 -14.79 -5.18 4.95
CA GLY A 11 -15.62 -5.54 3.79
C GLY A 11 -15.72 -4.45 2.71
N LYS A 12 -15.15 -3.26 2.93
CA LYS A 12 -15.07 -2.19 1.94
C LYS A 12 -13.76 -2.27 1.15
N VAL A 13 -13.85 -2.05 -0.16
CA VAL A 13 -12.70 -1.95 -1.06
C VAL A 13 -12.24 -0.49 -1.15
N TYR A 14 -10.94 -0.29 -1.04
CA TYR A 14 -10.28 1.00 -1.19
C TYR A 14 -9.33 0.93 -2.38
N VAL A 15 -9.32 2.00 -3.18
CA VAL A 15 -8.47 2.12 -4.36
C VAL A 15 -7.87 3.51 -4.37
N TRP A 16 -6.55 3.57 -4.49
CA TRP A 16 -5.80 4.80 -4.72
C TRP A 16 -5.05 4.69 -6.03
N LYS A 17 -5.01 5.80 -6.77
CA LYS A 17 -4.20 5.94 -7.98
C LYS A 17 -3.38 7.21 -7.87
N GLY A 18 -2.07 7.09 -7.99
CA GLY A 18 -1.19 8.25 -7.94
C GLY A 18 0.24 7.92 -8.28
N ASN A 19 1.09 8.93 -8.18
CA ASN A 19 2.50 8.79 -8.52
C ASN A 19 3.32 8.36 -7.31
N ILE A 20 4.14 7.32 -7.48
CA ILE A 20 5.25 7.02 -6.57
C ILE A 20 6.52 7.56 -7.22
N THR A 21 7.25 8.38 -6.46
CA THR A 21 8.53 8.96 -6.84
C THR A 21 9.67 8.16 -6.24
N GLY A 22 10.77 7.99 -6.97
CA GLY A 22 11.89 7.15 -6.58
C GLY A 22 11.95 5.85 -7.36
N LEU A 23 13.14 5.27 -7.47
CA LEU A 23 13.36 4.00 -8.15
C LEU A 23 13.33 2.87 -7.12
N CYS A 24 12.30 2.04 -7.16
CA CYS A 24 12.22 0.81 -6.38
C CYS A 24 12.70 -0.36 -7.24
N THR A 25 13.76 -1.03 -6.79
CA THR A 25 14.38 -2.19 -7.45
C THR A 25 14.31 -3.46 -6.60
N THR A 26 14.04 -3.34 -5.31
CA THR A 26 13.94 -4.48 -4.38
C THR A 26 12.53 -4.65 -3.85
N LYS A 27 12.20 -5.88 -3.43
CA LYS A 27 10.90 -6.19 -2.80
C LYS A 27 10.64 -5.33 -1.56
N GLU A 28 11.66 -5.11 -0.73
CA GLU A 28 11.56 -4.30 0.48
C GLU A 28 11.27 -2.83 0.16
N GLN A 29 11.86 -2.28 -0.90
CA GLN A 29 11.55 -0.92 -1.34
C GLN A 29 10.09 -0.78 -1.80
N TRP A 30 9.57 -1.79 -2.49
CA TRP A 30 8.17 -1.82 -2.89
C TRP A 30 7.21 -1.99 -1.71
N GLU A 31 7.59 -2.78 -0.72
CA GLU A 31 6.85 -2.91 0.53
C GLU A 31 6.76 -1.56 1.26
N ASN A 32 7.89 -0.88 1.44
CA ASN A 32 7.92 0.44 2.09
C ASN A 32 7.11 1.49 1.30
N ALA A 33 7.16 1.43 -0.04
CA ALA A 33 6.36 2.33 -0.88
C ALA A 33 4.85 2.03 -0.72
N ALA A 34 4.46 0.75 -0.73
CA ALA A 34 3.08 0.33 -0.49
C ALA A 34 2.60 0.73 0.92
N GLU A 35 3.45 0.57 1.95
CA GLU A 35 3.16 0.99 3.32
C GLU A 35 2.93 2.50 3.41
N GLY A 36 3.81 3.32 2.81
CA GLY A 36 3.66 4.78 2.84
C GLY A 36 2.38 5.25 2.16
N VAL A 37 2.01 4.65 1.03
CA VAL A 37 0.74 4.94 0.34
C VAL A 37 -0.44 4.46 1.19
N LEU A 38 -0.38 3.25 1.76
CA LEU A 38 -1.42 2.72 2.63
C LEU A 38 -1.66 3.64 3.84
N LEU A 39 -0.59 4.03 4.53
CA LEU A 39 -0.62 4.98 5.66
C LEU A 39 -1.30 6.30 5.29
N SER A 40 -1.00 6.82 4.10
CA SER A 40 -1.61 8.07 3.62
C SER A 40 -3.13 7.92 3.40
N ILE A 41 -3.58 6.78 2.87
CA ILE A 41 -5.01 6.52 2.63
C ILE A 41 -5.75 6.30 3.95
N ILE A 42 -5.19 5.49 4.87
CA ILE A 42 -5.84 5.21 6.14
C ILE A 42 -5.98 6.48 6.99
N ASP A 43 -5.00 7.37 6.96
CA ASP A 43 -5.08 8.65 7.66
C ASP A 43 -6.15 9.56 7.04
N ALA A 44 -6.22 9.63 5.70
CA ALA A 44 -7.22 10.43 4.99
C ALA A 44 -8.66 9.92 5.20
N GLU A 45 -8.83 8.60 5.31
CA GLU A 45 -10.14 7.95 5.51
C GLU A 45 -10.50 7.79 7.00
N GLY A 46 -9.62 8.15 7.94
CA GLY A 46 -9.84 7.99 9.38
C GLY A 46 -9.84 6.54 9.86
N LEU A 47 -9.12 5.64 9.17
CA LEU A 47 -9.02 4.22 9.49
C LEU A 47 -7.90 3.94 10.52
N PRO A 48 -8.01 2.87 11.31
CA PRO A 48 -7.05 2.59 12.37
C PRO A 48 -5.70 2.12 11.82
N ARG A 49 -4.60 2.76 12.22
CA ARG A 49 -3.24 2.35 11.83
C ARG A 49 -2.85 0.94 12.29
N ASN A 50 -3.46 0.45 13.37
CA ASN A 50 -3.29 -0.93 13.86
C ASN A 50 -4.32 -1.91 13.28
N GLY A 51 -5.10 -1.50 12.27
CA GLY A 51 -6.05 -2.35 11.57
C GLY A 51 -5.36 -3.47 10.79
N ARG A 52 -6.07 -4.59 10.61
CA ARG A 52 -5.63 -5.70 9.75
C ARG A 52 -6.25 -5.54 8.37
N TYR A 53 -5.49 -4.98 7.45
CA TYR A 53 -5.88 -4.74 6.06
C TYR A 53 -5.69 -6.01 5.24
N LYS A 54 -6.63 -6.30 4.34
CA LYS A 54 -6.62 -7.51 3.52
C LYS A 54 -6.35 -7.19 2.07
N TYR A 55 -5.72 -8.12 1.36
CA TYR A 55 -5.48 -8.04 -0.09
C TYR A 55 -4.86 -6.70 -0.50
N VAL A 56 -3.80 -6.28 0.21
CA VAL A 56 -3.08 -5.06 -0.12
C VAL A 56 -2.24 -5.36 -1.36
N CYS A 57 -2.52 -4.67 -2.45
CA CYS A 57 -1.86 -4.87 -3.74
C CYS A 57 -1.38 -3.54 -4.30
N LEU A 58 -0.12 -3.49 -4.71
CA LEU A 58 0.46 -2.39 -5.48
C LEU A 58 0.68 -2.85 -6.92
N ILE A 59 0.10 -2.10 -7.86
CA ILE A 59 0.04 -2.47 -9.28
C ILE A 59 0.68 -1.36 -10.12
N ASP A 60 1.51 -1.74 -11.08
CA ASP A 60 1.96 -0.90 -12.18
C ASP A 60 0.93 -1.04 -13.32
N PRO A 61 0.01 -0.07 -13.51
CA PRO A 61 -1.04 -0.15 -14.51
C PRO A 61 -0.53 0.01 -15.95
N GLU A 62 0.67 0.57 -16.14
CA GLU A 62 1.25 0.75 -17.48
C GLU A 62 1.79 -0.57 -18.02
N LYS A 63 2.31 -1.42 -17.12
CA LYS A 63 2.77 -2.78 -17.45
C LYS A 63 1.74 -3.87 -17.20
N GLY A 64 0.67 -3.56 -16.45
CA GLY A 64 -0.29 -4.55 -15.98
C GLY A 64 0.30 -5.53 -14.97
N GLU A 65 1.32 -5.10 -14.22
CA GLU A 65 2.11 -5.96 -13.33
C GLU A 65 1.73 -5.74 -11.86
N LEU A 66 1.60 -6.85 -11.12
CA LEU A 66 1.54 -6.82 -9.67
C LEU A 66 2.97 -6.63 -9.14
N VAL A 67 3.24 -5.47 -8.57
CA VAL A 67 4.57 -5.07 -8.10
C VAL A 67 4.84 -5.62 -6.70
N TRP A 68 3.82 -5.55 -5.84
CA TRP A 68 3.89 -6.07 -4.47
C TRP A 68 2.49 -6.41 -3.96
N SER A 69 2.41 -7.41 -3.08
CA SER A 69 1.16 -7.75 -2.41
C SER A 69 1.35 -8.39 -1.05
N ALA A 70 0.35 -8.21 -0.18
CA ALA A 70 0.18 -8.95 1.06
C ALA A 70 -1.29 -9.35 1.24
N GLU A 71 -1.54 -10.62 1.58
CA GLU A 71 -2.89 -11.10 1.89
C GLU A 71 -3.44 -10.42 3.16
N PHE A 72 -2.57 -10.24 4.16
CA PHE A 72 -2.84 -9.49 5.38
C PHE A 72 -1.68 -8.54 5.64
N TYR A 73 -2.01 -7.29 6.00
CA TYR A 73 -1.01 -6.28 6.32
C TYR A 73 -1.48 -5.43 7.50
N THR A 74 -0.58 -5.24 8.47
CA THR A 74 -0.78 -4.30 9.57
C THR A 74 0.37 -3.30 9.47
N PRO A 75 0.10 -2.03 9.13
CA PRO A 75 1.13 -1.00 9.04
C PRO A 75 1.55 -0.59 10.46
N ILE A 76 2.35 -1.44 11.11
CA ILE A 76 2.99 -1.08 12.37
C ILE A 76 4.19 -0.24 11.97
N SER A 77 4.11 1.07 12.25
CA SER A 77 5.29 1.93 12.33
C SER A 77 6.35 1.18 13.12
N LYS A 78 7.36 0.63 12.42
CA LYS A 78 8.58 0.22 13.09
C LYS A 78 9.05 1.49 13.81
N LYS A 79 9.16 1.42 15.14
CA LYS A 79 9.87 2.47 15.86
C LYS A 79 11.22 2.61 15.17
N VAL A 80 11.53 3.83 14.75
CA VAL A 80 12.90 4.17 14.42
C VAL A 80 13.59 4.25 15.78
N ASP A 81 14.33 3.20 16.13
CA ASP A 81 15.18 3.19 17.32
C ASP A 81 16.32 4.22 17.18
#